data_AF-A0A0C3DB19-F1
#
_entry.id   AF-A0A0C3DB19-F1
#
_cell.length_a   1.000
_cell.length_b   1.000
_cell.length_c   1.000
_cell.angle_alpha   90.00
_cell.angle_beta   90.00
_cell.angle_gamma   90.00
#
_symmetry.space_group_name_H-M   'P 1'
#
loop_
_entity.id
_entity.type
_entity.pdbx_description
1 polymer ?
#
loop_
_entity_poly.entity_id
_entity_poly.type
_entity_poly.pdbx_seq_one_letter_code
_entity_poly.pdbx_strand_id
1 'polypeptide(L)'
;CLPQTESVLFSSFPGEIRDLIFYYALCDYEDTNKLYDQNTCYRRPGYFAPRRVDTALLRTCQRIYREAWFLPWTNRQHTFFLTHHDRCPVRAVTQEEMNWTLRHIADKHGETEIEHIRVFPQLYRIEDGIDLQKINDWAHFSPRRFTITIRHTDWWYWESDQPLRIDSRFVNSCRFPDSVRELRFELESLERKKDQINFIAKEMMEKWQFQRKDGTRLSAKNSEISVTQWSGSSTWNGERWLRDESRADTLDYYVLSIAF
;
A
#
# COMPACT_ATOMS: atom_id res chain seq x y z
N CYS A 1 25.04 -13.13 -24.62
CA CYS A 1 25.52 -13.11 -23.22
C CYS A 1 26.51 -14.24 -23.04
N LEU A 2 27.65 -13.95 -22.42
CA LEU A 2 28.61 -14.99 -22.04
C LEU A 2 28.02 -15.81 -20.88
N PRO A 3 28.22 -17.14 -20.85
CA PRO A 3 27.51 -18.04 -19.94
C PRO A 3 27.94 -17.92 -18.46
N GLN A 4 28.90 -17.05 -18.08
CA GLN A 4 29.33 -16.81 -16.69
C GLN A 4 29.66 -18.11 -15.92
N THR A 5 30.25 -19.09 -16.60
CA THR A 5 30.51 -20.46 -16.09
C THR A 5 31.53 -20.53 -14.96
N GLU A 6 32.31 -19.48 -14.75
CA GLU A 6 33.27 -19.36 -13.64
C GLU A 6 32.62 -18.88 -12.34
N SER A 7 31.37 -18.38 -12.41
CA SER A 7 30.63 -17.95 -11.24
C SER A 7 29.98 -19.16 -10.57
N VAL A 8 30.32 -19.42 -9.31
CA VAL A 8 29.66 -20.44 -8.47
C VAL A 8 28.14 -20.26 -8.49
N LEU A 9 27.67 -19.01 -8.55
CA LEU A 9 26.25 -18.69 -8.64
C LEU A 9 25.59 -19.39 -9.84
N PHE A 10 26.26 -19.40 -10.99
CA PHE A 10 25.73 -19.92 -12.25
C PHE A 10 26.20 -21.33 -12.61
N SER A 11 27.32 -21.78 -12.05
CA SER A 11 27.86 -23.12 -12.28
C SER A 11 27.27 -24.17 -11.34
N SER A 12 26.91 -23.77 -10.12
CA SER A 12 26.55 -24.71 -9.05
C SER A 12 25.09 -24.62 -8.62
N PHE A 13 24.48 -23.43 -8.63
CA PHE A 13 23.07 -23.29 -8.23
C PHE A 13 22.11 -23.43 -9.42
N PRO A 14 21.03 -24.24 -9.27
CA PRO A 14 19.97 -24.30 -10.27
C PRO A 14 19.16 -23.00 -10.27
N GLY A 15 18.33 -22.81 -11.31
CA GLY A 15 17.59 -21.56 -11.53
C GLY A 15 16.73 -21.17 -10.34
N GLU A 16 16.04 -22.13 -9.75
CA GLU A 16 15.12 -21.97 -8.64
C GLU A 16 15.81 -21.40 -7.39
N ILE A 17 17.05 -21.85 -7.12
CA ILE A 17 17.83 -21.33 -6.00
C ILE A 17 18.32 -19.91 -6.29
N ARG A 18 18.71 -19.62 -7.55
CA ARG A 18 19.06 -18.25 -7.94
C ARG A 18 17.88 -17.31 -7.85
N ASP A 19 16.68 -17.75 -8.23
CA ASP A 19 15.45 -16.97 -8.13
C ASP A 19 15.17 -16.59 -6.67
N LEU A 20 15.33 -17.53 -5.73
CA LEU A 20 15.22 -17.23 -4.29
C LEU A 20 16.28 -16.22 -3.83
N ILE A 21 17.54 -16.41 -4.23
CA ILE A 21 18.63 -15.47 -3.89
C ILE A 21 18.30 -14.07 -4.42
N PHE A 22 17.91 -13.96 -5.68
CA PHE A 22 17.56 -12.69 -6.31
C PHE A 22 16.32 -12.06 -5.67
N TYR A 23 15.31 -12.86 -5.36
CA TYR A 23 14.09 -12.40 -4.67
C TYR A 23 14.43 -11.72 -3.34
N TYR A 24 15.22 -12.38 -2.49
CA TYR A 24 15.59 -11.81 -1.19
C TYR A 24 16.58 -10.66 -1.30
N ALA A 25 17.56 -10.73 -2.19
CA ALA A 25 18.54 -9.68 -2.37
C ALA A 25 17.96 -8.38 -2.96
N LEU A 26 16.87 -8.50 -3.74
CA LEU A 26 16.19 -7.39 -4.41
C LEU A 26 14.83 -7.07 -3.78
N CYS A 27 14.54 -7.61 -2.59
CA CYS A 27 13.37 -7.26 -1.82
C CYS A 27 13.48 -5.83 -1.29
N ASP A 28 12.35 -5.14 -1.14
CA ASP A 28 12.32 -3.81 -0.57
C ASP A 28 12.29 -3.84 0.97
N TYR A 29 12.89 -2.84 1.59
CA TYR A 29 12.99 -2.71 3.05
C TYR A 29 12.95 -1.25 3.47
N GLU A 30 12.69 -0.98 4.75
CA GLU A 30 12.69 0.37 5.31
C GLU A 30 14.13 0.91 5.46
N ASP A 31 14.42 2.09 4.90
CA ASP A 31 15.71 2.76 5.08
C ASP A 31 15.77 3.39 6.49
N THR A 32 16.15 2.59 7.49
CA THR A 32 16.19 2.97 8.92
C THR A 32 17.16 4.12 9.23
N ASN A 33 18.00 4.53 8.28
CA ASN A 33 18.80 5.75 8.40
C ASN A 33 18.00 7.03 8.13
N LYS A 34 16.75 6.90 7.67
CA LYS A 34 15.83 8.00 7.32
C LYS A 34 14.46 7.80 7.96
N LEU A 35 14.46 7.55 9.27
CA LEU A 35 13.21 7.44 10.02
C LEU A 35 12.38 8.71 9.87
N TYR A 36 11.07 8.51 9.72
CA TYR A 36 10.11 9.58 9.84
C TYR A 36 10.06 10.07 11.28
N ASP A 37 9.76 11.36 11.41
CA ASP A 37 9.56 11.98 12.70
C ASP A 37 8.44 11.26 13.49
N GLN A 38 8.66 11.09 14.80
CA GLN A 38 7.73 10.35 15.65
C GLN A 38 6.36 11.01 15.75
N ASN A 39 6.31 12.32 15.54
CA ASN A 39 5.14 13.17 15.64
C ASN A 39 4.53 13.45 14.25
N THR A 40 4.45 12.41 13.43
CA THR A 40 3.76 12.45 12.13
C THR A 40 2.62 11.44 12.12
N CYS A 41 1.50 11.81 11.52
CA CYS A 41 0.32 10.93 11.45
C CYS A 41 0.50 9.75 10.48
N TYR A 42 1.53 9.77 9.63
CA TYR A 42 1.80 8.70 8.67
C TYR A 42 2.82 7.67 9.18
N ARG A 43 3.46 7.91 10.33
CA ARG A 43 4.37 6.94 10.95
C ARG A 43 3.55 5.88 11.69
N ARG A 44 3.62 4.64 11.21
CA ARG A 44 2.87 3.49 11.75
C ARG A 44 3.64 2.18 11.52
N PRO A 45 3.24 1.04 12.11
CA PRO A 45 3.90 -0.24 11.89
C PRO A 45 4.10 -0.57 10.40
N GLY A 46 5.36 -0.79 10.01
CA GLY A 46 5.76 -1.06 8.62
C GLY A 46 5.89 0.17 7.72
N TYR A 47 5.73 1.38 8.28
CA TYR A 47 5.90 2.68 7.61
C TYR A 47 6.62 3.66 8.55
N PHE A 48 7.76 3.24 9.09
CA PHE A 48 8.64 4.06 9.92
C PHE A 48 9.65 4.86 9.10
N ALA A 49 9.92 4.45 7.86
CA ALA A 49 10.85 5.11 6.95
C ALA A 49 10.49 4.87 5.48
N PRO A 50 11.08 5.64 4.53
CA PRO A 50 10.95 5.36 3.11
C PRO A 50 11.45 3.95 2.75
N ARG A 51 10.73 3.27 1.86
CA ARG A 51 11.13 1.94 1.37
C ARG A 51 12.19 2.06 0.27
N ARG A 52 13.22 1.21 0.33
CA ARG A 52 14.34 1.15 -0.61
C ARG A 52 14.55 -0.28 -1.09
N VAL A 53 15.01 -0.41 -2.33
CA VAL A 53 15.57 -1.66 -2.88
C VAL A 53 17.05 -1.43 -3.17
N ASP A 54 17.92 -2.38 -2.83
CA ASP A 54 19.30 -2.36 -3.28
C ASP A 54 19.39 -2.96 -4.69
N THR A 55 19.86 -2.17 -5.66
CA THR A 55 19.98 -2.58 -7.06
C THR A 55 21.42 -2.81 -7.49
N ALA A 56 22.39 -2.75 -6.57
CA ALA A 56 23.81 -2.99 -6.87
C ALA A 56 24.02 -4.37 -7.52
N LEU A 57 23.28 -5.39 -7.07
CA LEU A 57 23.33 -6.74 -7.62
C LEU A 57 23.01 -6.76 -9.12
N LEU A 58 22.01 -6.00 -9.58
CA LEU A 58 21.63 -5.92 -11.00
C LEU A 58 22.73 -5.31 -11.89
N ARG A 59 23.67 -4.57 -11.30
CA ARG A 59 24.78 -3.93 -12.01
C ARG A 59 26.04 -4.79 -12.09
N THR A 60 26.04 -5.97 -11.48
CA THR A 60 27.22 -6.85 -11.42
C THR A 60 27.51 -7.54 -12.76
N CYS A 61 26.49 -8.15 -13.40
CA CYS A 61 26.63 -8.74 -14.73
C CYS A 61 25.31 -8.80 -15.50
N GLN A 62 25.39 -8.90 -16.83
CA GLN A 62 24.22 -8.97 -17.72
C GLN A 62 23.33 -10.19 -17.46
N ARG A 63 23.89 -11.30 -16.98
CA ARG A 63 23.11 -12.52 -16.73
C ARG A 63 22.19 -12.33 -15.51
N ILE A 64 22.69 -11.77 -14.43
CA ILE A 64 21.89 -11.38 -13.26
C ILE A 64 20.81 -10.38 -13.69
N TYR A 65 21.20 -9.35 -14.44
CA TYR A 65 20.22 -8.38 -14.94
C TYR A 65 19.08 -9.06 -15.72
N ARG A 66 19.40 -9.96 -16.66
CA ARG A 66 18.37 -10.67 -17.44
C ARG A 66 17.45 -11.54 -16.60
N GLU A 67 17.98 -12.23 -15.59
CA GLU A 67 17.20 -13.12 -14.72
C GLU A 67 16.36 -12.31 -13.69
N ALA A 68 16.77 -11.09 -13.31
CA ALA A 68 16.26 -10.46 -12.09
C ALA A 68 15.83 -8.97 -12.21
N TRP A 69 15.99 -8.31 -13.37
CA TRP A 69 15.76 -6.85 -13.49
C TRP A 69 14.37 -6.39 -13.03
N PHE A 70 13.35 -7.26 -13.17
CA PHE A 70 11.95 -6.95 -12.87
C PHE A 70 11.60 -7.08 -11.38
N LEU A 71 12.43 -7.75 -10.58
CA LEU A 71 12.13 -8.04 -9.17
C LEU A 71 12.01 -6.79 -8.30
N PRO A 72 12.87 -5.76 -8.40
CA PRO A 72 12.72 -4.51 -7.65
C PRO A 72 11.39 -3.79 -7.91
N TRP A 73 10.81 -4.02 -9.09
CA TRP A 73 9.53 -3.45 -9.48
C TRP A 73 8.37 -4.31 -9.00
N THR A 74 8.43 -5.61 -9.32
CA THR A 74 7.34 -6.57 -9.13
C THR A 74 7.10 -6.82 -7.65
N ASN A 75 8.15 -7.08 -6.87
CA ASN A 75 8.03 -7.50 -5.47
C ASN A 75 7.80 -6.34 -4.50
N ARG A 76 8.06 -5.11 -4.95
CA ARG A 76 7.94 -3.91 -4.12
C ARG A 76 6.46 -3.60 -3.87
N GLN A 77 6.14 -3.24 -2.63
CA GLN A 77 4.86 -2.61 -2.34
C GLN A 77 4.92 -1.14 -2.76
N HIS A 78 4.15 -0.76 -3.79
CA HIS A 78 4.05 0.64 -4.20
C HIS A 78 2.94 1.32 -3.42
N THR A 79 3.25 2.48 -2.83
CA THR A 79 2.36 3.17 -1.90
C THR A 79 1.98 4.54 -2.44
N PHE A 80 0.69 4.82 -2.50
CA PHE A 80 0.14 6.13 -2.85
C PHE A 80 -0.52 6.80 -1.64
N PHE A 81 -0.30 8.10 -1.49
CA PHE A 81 -0.98 8.92 -0.51
C PHE A 81 -1.96 9.84 -1.24
N LEU A 82 -3.24 9.52 -1.18
CA LEU A 82 -4.32 10.36 -1.71
C LEU A 82 -4.82 11.26 -0.58
N THR A 83 -3.95 12.16 -0.13
CA THR A 83 -4.17 12.98 1.05
C THR A 83 -3.77 14.42 0.78
N HIS A 84 -4.04 15.28 1.76
CA HIS A 84 -3.35 16.55 1.91
C HIS A 84 -1.86 16.30 2.21
N HIS A 85 -1.01 17.23 1.82
CA HIS A 85 0.44 17.04 1.75
C HIS A 85 1.11 16.86 3.13
N ASP A 86 0.50 17.36 4.19
CA ASP A 86 0.96 17.21 5.58
C ASP A 86 0.69 15.82 6.18
N ARG A 87 -0.06 14.96 5.47
CA ARG A 87 -0.41 13.59 5.88
C ARG A 87 0.30 12.52 5.05
N CYS A 88 1.25 12.93 4.23
CA CYS A 88 2.11 12.06 3.45
C CYS A 88 3.59 12.38 3.71
N PRO A 89 4.49 11.39 3.61
CA PRO A 89 5.93 11.64 3.65
C PRO A 89 6.39 12.62 2.56
N VAL A 90 7.32 13.52 2.89
CA VAL A 90 7.87 14.56 1.97
C VAL A 90 8.42 13.98 0.66
N ARG A 91 8.88 12.73 0.65
CA ARG A 91 9.45 12.05 -0.53
C ARG A 91 8.61 10.85 -0.96
N ALA A 92 7.30 10.91 -0.77
CA ALA A 92 6.39 9.93 -1.33
C ALA A 92 6.44 9.99 -2.88
N VAL A 93 6.33 8.82 -3.52
CA VAL A 93 6.24 8.73 -4.97
C VAL A 93 4.93 9.38 -5.43
N THR A 94 5.03 10.30 -6.36
CA THR A 94 3.86 10.97 -6.96
C THR A 94 3.16 10.07 -7.98
N GLN A 95 1.92 10.40 -8.29
CA GLN A 95 1.16 9.71 -9.33
C GLN A 95 1.82 9.84 -10.70
N GLU A 96 2.36 11.02 -10.99
CA GLU A 96 3.02 11.35 -12.25
C GLU A 96 4.33 10.54 -12.42
N GLU A 97 5.16 10.46 -11.38
CA GLU A 97 6.39 9.66 -11.39
C GLU A 97 6.10 8.17 -11.59
N MET A 98 5.06 7.64 -10.93
CA MET A 98 4.68 6.24 -11.09
C MET A 98 4.18 5.95 -12.52
N ASN A 99 3.28 6.78 -13.04
CA ASN A 99 2.73 6.62 -14.39
C ASN A 99 3.83 6.75 -15.47
N TRP A 100 4.78 7.67 -15.27
CA TRP A 100 5.96 7.75 -16.12
C TRP A 100 6.81 6.46 -16.05
N THR A 101 7.04 5.95 -14.84
CA THR A 101 7.85 4.73 -14.63
C THR A 101 7.21 3.51 -15.26
N LEU A 102 5.88 3.35 -15.14
CA LEU A 102 5.10 2.30 -15.79
C LEU A 102 5.32 2.29 -17.31
N ARG A 103 5.16 3.45 -17.96
CA ARG A 103 5.37 3.60 -19.40
C ARG A 103 6.81 3.34 -19.80
N HIS A 104 7.76 3.78 -18.99
CA HIS A 104 9.18 3.57 -19.25
C HIS A 104 9.56 2.09 -19.19
N ILE A 105 9.06 1.36 -18.19
CA ILE A 105 9.28 -0.09 -18.07
C ILE A 105 8.62 -0.81 -19.26
N ALA A 106 7.39 -0.46 -19.60
CA ALA A 106 6.67 -1.04 -20.73
C ALA A 106 7.41 -0.83 -22.07
N ASP A 107 7.92 0.37 -22.34
CA ASP A 107 8.71 0.67 -23.54
C ASP A 107 9.99 -0.16 -23.64
N LYS A 108 10.68 -0.39 -22.51
CA LYS A 108 11.97 -1.06 -22.49
C LYS A 108 11.89 -2.58 -22.36
N HIS A 109 10.86 -3.07 -21.70
CA HIS A 109 10.81 -4.45 -21.25
C HIS A 109 9.45 -5.15 -21.46
N GLY A 110 8.42 -4.41 -21.90
CA GLY A 110 7.06 -4.92 -22.02
C GLY A 110 6.29 -4.89 -20.70
N GLU A 111 5.11 -5.50 -20.71
CA GLU A 111 4.22 -5.55 -19.54
C GLU A 111 4.90 -6.20 -18.33
N THR A 112 4.73 -5.60 -17.17
CA THR A 112 5.20 -6.13 -15.89
C THR A 112 4.07 -6.16 -14.88
N GLU A 113 4.06 -7.22 -14.08
CA GLU A 113 3.13 -7.32 -12.97
C GLU A 113 3.63 -6.50 -11.78
N ILE A 114 2.68 -6.06 -10.95
CA ILE A 114 2.95 -5.45 -9.66
C ILE A 114 2.35 -6.36 -8.59
N GLU A 115 3.14 -6.77 -7.61
CA GLU A 115 2.66 -7.68 -6.58
C GLU A 115 1.63 -6.98 -5.67
N HIS A 116 1.93 -5.75 -5.23
CA HIS A 116 1.10 -5.08 -4.23
C HIS A 116 1.07 -3.56 -4.37
N ILE A 117 -0.14 -3.01 -4.47
CA ILE A 117 -0.43 -1.58 -4.34
C ILE A 117 -1.07 -1.32 -2.99
N ARG A 118 -0.62 -0.26 -2.33
CA ARG A 118 -1.30 0.30 -1.16
C ARG A 118 -1.65 1.77 -1.37
N VAL A 119 -2.85 2.14 -0.96
CA VAL A 119 -3.35 3.50 -0.98
C VAL A 119 -3.73 3.91 0.42
N PHE A 120 -3.23 5.06 0.86
CA PHE A 120 -3.70 5.78 2.05
C PHE A 120 -4.48 7.01 1.58
N PRO A 121 -5.82 6.95 1.52
CA PRO A 121 -6.62 8.09 1.14
C PRO A 121 -7.25 8.79 2.34
N GLN A 122 -7.33 10.11 2.26
CA GLN A 122 -8.32 10.86 3.01
C GLN A 122 -9.69 10.68 2.37
N LEU A 123 -10.76 10.64 3.18
CA LEU A 123 -12.11 10.39 2.67
C LEU A 123 -12.54 11.37 1.58
N TYR A 124 -12.19 12.65 1.70
CA TYR A 124 -12.53 13.66 0.69
C TYR A 124 -11.90 13.40 -0.70
N ARG A 125 -10.82 12.62 -0.77
CA ARG A 125 -10.12 12.26 -2.02
C ARG A 125 -10.65 10.99 -2.65
N ILE A 126 -11.25 10.10 -1.86
CA ILE A 126 -11.67 8.78 -2.33
C ILE A 126 -13.18 8.65 -2.50
N GLU A 127 -14.01 9.35 -1.72
CA GLU A 127 -15.47 9.11 -1.70
C GLU A 127 -16.15 9.32 -3.06
N ASP A 128 -15.70 10.27 -3.87
CA ASP A 128 -16.24 10.46 -5.23
C ASP A 128 -15.72 9.42 -6.26
N GLY A 129 -14.64 8.71 -5.91
CA GLY A 129 -13.96 7.71 -6.72
C GLY A 129 -13.07 8.26 -7.84
N ILE A 130 -12.96 9.58 -8.03
CA ILE A 130 -12.24 10.17 -9.17
C ILE A 130 -10.74 9.88 -9.10
N ASP A 131 -10.11 10.18 -7.97
CA ASP A 131 -8.65 9.99 -7.81
C ASP A 131 -8.27 8.50 -7.82
N LEU A 132 -9.09 7.65 -7.21
CA LEU A 132 -8.86 6.20 -7.22
C LEU A 132 -9.03 5.61 -8.63
N GLN A 133 -10.08 6.04 -9.35
CA GLN A 133 -10.31 5.59 -10.72
C GLN A 133 -9.18 6.03 -11.66
N LYS A 134 -8.66 7.25 -11.49
CA LYS A 134 -7.53 7.76 -12.26
C LYS A 134 -6.31 6.84 -12.15
N ILE A 135 -6.00 6.31 -10.96
CA ILE A 135 -4.92 5.34 -10.76
C ILE A 135 -5.23 4.02 -11.49
N ASN A 136 -6.45 3.51 -11.32
CA ASN A 136 -6.88 2.26 -11.94
C ASN A 136 -6.88 2.32 -13.48
N ASP A 137 -6.93 3.51 -14.06
CA ASP A 137 -6.93 3.77 -15.51
C ASP A 137 -5.55 3.98 -16.14
N TRP A 138 -4.47 3.87 -15.37
CA TRP A 138 -3.13 3.92 -15.96
C TRP A 138 -2.86 2.73 -16.90
N ALA A 139 -2.20 3.03 -18.02
CA ALA A 139 -1.70 2.01 -18.92
C ALA A 139 -0.58 1.20 -18.24
N HIS A 140 -0.50 -0.09 -18.55
CA HIS A 140 0.49 -1.03 -18.00
C HIS A 140 0.39 -1.25 -16.49
N PHE A 141 -0.69 -0.77 -15.85
CA PHE A 141 -0.90 -0.90 -14.42
C PHE A 141 -1.59 -2.23 -14.11
N SER A 142 -0.79 -3.24 -13.78
CA SER A 142 -1.25 -4.62 -13.57
C SER A 142 -0.96 -5.13 -12.14
N PRO A 143 -1.60 -4.57 -11.09
CA PRO A 143 -1.42 -5.03 -9.71
C PRO A 143 -2.19 -6.32 -9.41
N ARG A 144 -1.59 -7.22 -8.62
CA ARG A 144 -2.23 -8.45 -8.11
C ARG A 144 -3.00 -8.20 -6.82
N ARG A 145 -2.39 -7.52 -5.85
CA ARG A 145 -3.02 -7.16 -4.57
C ARG A 145 -3.18 -5.66 -4.46
N PHE A 146 -4.34 -5.22 -3.96
CA PHE A 146 -4.64 -3.82 -3.77
C PHE A 146 -5.15 -3.60 -2.34
N THR A 147 -4.51 -2.73 -1.57
CA THR A 147 -4.97 -2.40 -0.20
C THR A 147 -5.28 -0.92 -0.07
N ILE A 148 -6.45 -0.61 0.48
CA ILE A 148 -6.87 0.75 0.80
C ILE A 148 -6.95 0.85 2.33
N THR A 149 -6.26 1.82 2.93
CA THR A 149 -6.27 2.03 4.39
C THR A 149 -6.74 3.43 4.73
N ILE A 150 -7.89 3.54 5.41
CA ILE A 150 -8.34 4.80 6.01
C ILE A 150 -7.72 4.89 7.40
N ARG A 151 -6.73 5.76 7.59
CA ARG A 151 -6.10 6.00 8.91
C ARG A 151 -7.03 6.80 9.82
N HIS A 152 -6.75 6.81 11.13
CA HIS A 152 -7.49 7.63 12.09
C HIS A 152 -7.63 9.09 11.64
N THR A 153 -6.54 9.64 11.10
CA THR A 153 -6.44 11.01 10.61
C THR A 153 -7.04 11.23 9.23
N ASP A 154 -7.54 10.19 8.57
CA ASP A 154 -8.07 10.30 7.23
C ASP A 154 -9.61 10.34 7.18
N TRP A 155 -10.25 10.15 8.34
CA TRP A 155 -11.69 10.28 8.52
C TRP A 155 -12.16 11.74 8.48
N TRP A 156 -13.41 11.95 8.11
CA TRP A 156 -14.04 13.27 8.15
C TRP A 156 -14.07 13.84 9.56
N TYR A 157 -13.50 15.05 9.72
CA TYR A 157 -13.56 15.82 10.97
C TYR A 157 -13.09 15.05 12.21
N TRP A 158 -12.11 14.14 12.05
CA TRP A 158 -11.55 13.36 13.15
C TRP A 158 -10.99 14.26 14.26
N GLU A 159 -10.47 15.44 13.88
CA GLU A 159 -9.96 16.45 14.80
C GLU A 159 -11.03 16.86 15.83
N SER A 160 -12.30 16.90 15.41
CA SER A 160 -13.45 17.33 16.21
C SER A 160 -14.20 16.17 16.87
N ASP A 161 -13.60 14.97 16.92
CA ASP A 161 -14.20 13.75 17.45
C ASP A 161 -15.54 13.35 16.81
N GLN A 162 -15.78 13.73 15.54
CA GLN A 162 -17.04 13.39 14.89
C GLN A 162 -17.23 11.86 14.76
N PRO A 163 -18.49 11.37 14.73
CA PRO A 163 -18.78 9.97 14.43
C PRO A 163 -18.16 9.54 13.09
N LEU A 164 -17.59 8.34 13.06
CA LEU A 164 -17.00 7.77 11.85
C LEU A 164 -18.09 7.49 10.82
N ARG A 165 -17.83 7.90 9.58
CA ARG A 165 -18.71 7.63 8.44
C ARG A 165 -17.89 7.58 7.16
N ILE A 166 -18.38 6.83 6.18
CA ILE A 166 -17.79 6.72 4.85
C ILE A 166 -18.92 6.60 3.83
N ASP A 167 -18.86 7.43 2.78
CA ASP A 167 -19.73 7.33 1.62
C ASP A 167 -19.22 6.25 0.65
N SER A 168 -20.11 5.39 0.16
CA SER A 168 -19.79 4.26 -0.72
C SER A 168 -19.88 4.58 -2.22
N ARG A 169 -20.01 5.85 -2.63
CA ARG A 169 -20.05 6.25 -4.05
C ARG A 169 -18.91 5.63 -4.88
N PHE A 170 -17.68 5.67 -4.37
CA PHE A 170 -16.51 5.07 -5.04
C PHE A 170 -16.60 3.56 -5.27
N VAL A 171 -17.34 2.83 -4.42
CA VAL A 171 -17.56 1.38 -4.57
C VAL A 171 -18.28 1.09 -5.88
N ASN A 172 -19.23 1.96 -6.25
CA ASN A 172 -20.05 1.80 -7.45
C ASN A 172 -19.39 2.39 -8.71
N SER A 173 -18.57 3.43 -8.56
CA SER A 173 -17.94 4.13 -9.69
C SER A 173 -16.58 3.54 -10.09
N CYS A 174 -15.80 3.03 -9.14
CA CYS A 174 -14.45 2.55 -9.43
C CYS A 174 -14.46 1.16 -10.10
N ARG A 175 -13.53 0.97 -11.04
CA ARG A 175 -13.24 -0.30 -11.72
C ARG A 175 -11.77 -0.62 -11.58
N PHE A 176 -11.47 -1.66 -10.79
CA PHE A 176 -10.10 -2.12 -10.58
C PHE A 176 -9.55 -2.81 -11.83
N PRO A 177 -8.22 -2.80 -12.04
CA PRO A 177 -7.60 -3.61 -13.09
C PRO A 177 -8.05 -5.08 -13.02
N ASP A 178 -8.16 -5.72 -14.18
CA ASP A 178 -8.48 -7.15 -14.33
C ASP A 178 -7.45 -8.05 -13.64
N SER A 179 -6.20 -7.59 -13.54
CA SER A 179 -5.12 -8.25 -12.82
C SER A 179 -5.35 -8.40 -11.30
N VAL A 180 -6.23 -7.58 -10.70
CA VAL A 180 -6.46 -7.59 -9.24
C VAL A 180 -7.13 -8.90 -8.84
N ARG A 181 -6.48 -9.62 -7.92
CA ARG A 181 -6.94 -10.90 -7.35
C ARG A 181 -7.38 -10.79 -5.90
N GLU A 182 -6.85 -9.81 -5.17
CA GLU A 182 -7.22 -9.53 -3.79
C GLU A 182 -7.37 -8.03 -3.61
N LEU A 183 -8.56 -7.60 -3.17
CA LEU A 183 -8.78 -6.24 -2.70
C LEU A 183 -8.94 -6.27 -1.18
N ARG A 184 -8.12 -5.51 -0.46
CA ARG A 184 -8.19 -5.39 0.99
C ARG A 184 -8.56 -3.97 1.38
N PHE A 185 -9.47 -3.85 2.34
CA PHE A 185 -9.85 -2.57 2.93
C PHE A 185 -9.54 -2.59 4.42
N GLU A 186 -8.79 -1.59 4.88
CA GLU A 186 -8.39 -1.44 6.28
C GLU A 186 -9.00 -0.16 6.86
N LEU A 187 -9.69 -0.32 7.98
CA LEU A 187 -10.31 0.76 8.74
C LEU A 187 -9.52 0.92 10.04
N GLU A 188 -8.79 2.04 10.17
CA GLU A 188 -8.01 2.36 11.36
C GLU A 188 -8.64 3.56 12.08
N SER A 189 -8.85 3.43 13.39
CA SER A 189 -9.17 4.54 14.27
C SER A 189 -8.69 4.25 15.69
N LEU A 190 -9.02 5.10 16.65
CA LEU A 190 -8.69 4.89 18.05
C LEU A 190 -9.44 3.68 18.62
N GLU A 191 -8.84 2.97 19.57
CA GLU A 191 -9.44 1.82 20.27
C GLU A 191 -10.81 2.17 20.86
N ARG A 192 -10.98 3.40 21.39
CA ARG A 192 -12.27 3.88 21.92
C ARG A 192 -13.39 3.99 20.88
N LYS A 193 -13.06 3.96 19.58
CA LYS A 193 -14.01 4.01 18.45
C LYS A 193 -14.22 2.65 17.76
N LYS A 194 -13.69 1.56 18.32
CA LYS A 194 -13.77 0.22 17.69
C LYS A 194 -15.19 -0.23 17.34
N ASP A 195 -16.19 0.13 18.14
CA ASP A 195 -17.57 -0.27 17.86
C ASP A 195 -18.12 0.40 16.59
N GLN A 196 -17.70 1.64 16.31
CA GLN A 196 -18.04 2.32 15.05
C GLN A 196 -17.31 1.68 13.86
N ILE A 197 -16.04 1.29 14.03
CA ILE A 197 -15.29 0.54 13.01
C ILE A 197 -15.95 -0.80 12.70
N ASN A 198 -16.33 -1.55 13.74
CA ASN A 198 -17.02 -2.84 13.60
C ASN A 198 -18.37 -2.69 12.89
N PHE A 199 -19.12 -1.64 13.23
CA PHE A 199 -20.40 -1.34 12.56
C PHE A 199 -20.20 -1.05 11.07
N ILE A 200 -19.26 -0.15 10.72
CA ILE A 200 -18.96 0.19 9.32
C ILE A 200 -18.46 -1.05 8.57
N ALA A 201 -17.57 -1.84 9.16
CA ALA A 201 -17.05 -3.06 8.56
C ALA A 201 -18.15 -4.06 8.23
N LYS A 202 -19.11 -4.25 9.14
CA LYS A 202 -20.27 -5.10 8.90
C LYS A 202 -21.10 -4.61 7.71
N GLU A 203 -21.41 -3.31 7.67
CA GLU A 203 -22.14 -2.69 6.56
C GLU A 203 -21.40 -2.84 5.23
N MET A 204 -20.07 -2.69 5.23
CA MET A 204 -19.22 -2.92 4.07
C MET A 204 -19.33 -4.37 3.57
N MET A 205 -19.20 -5.35 4.47
CA MET A 205 -19.26 -6.76 4.09
C MET A 205 -20.63 -7.18 3.52
N GLU A 206 -21.71 -6.59 4.04
CA GLU A 206 -23.07 -6.90 3.59
C GLU A 206 -23.43 -6.22 2.27
N LYS A 207 -22.94 -5.00 2.03
CA LYS A 207 -23.45 -4.13 0.96
C LYS A 207 -22.45 -3.84 -0.16
N TRP A 208 -21.15 -3.90 0.10
CA TRP A 208 -20.15 -3.46 -0.88
C TRP A 208 -19.78 -4.59 -1.83
N GLN A 209 -19.82 -4.26 -3.12
CA GLN A 209 -19.33 -5.10 -4.20
C GLN A 209 -18.53 -4.23 -5.15
N PHE A 210 -17.22 -4.45 -5.19
CA PHE A 210 -16.36 -3.79 -6.16
C PHE A 210 -16.41 -4.54 -7.48
N GLN A 211 -16.03 -3.87 -8.57
CA GLN A 211 -15.98 -4.48 -9.89
C GLN A 211 -14.60 -4.26 -10.52
N ARG A 212 -14.10 -5.28 -11.21
CA ARG A 212 -12.91 -5.19 -12.07
C ARG A 212 -13.30 -4.73 -13.48
N LYS A 213 -12.33 -4.30 -14.27
CA LYS A 213 -12.54 -3.89 -15.67
C LYS A 213 -13.08 -5.00 -16.57
N ASP A 214 -12.79 -6.26 -16.25
CA ASP A 214 -13.35 -7.44 -16.92
C ASP A 214 -14.81 -7.75 -16.53
N GLY A 215 -15.40 -6.96 -15.63
CA GLY A 215 -16.77 -7.13 -15.14
C GLY A 215 -16.91 -8.04 -13.92
N THR A 216 -15.84 -8.72 -13.50
CA THR A 216 -15.84 -9.59 -12.30
C THR A 216 -16.11 -8.77 -11.04
N ARG A 217 -16.92 -9.33 -10.14
CA ARG A 217 -17.27 -8.70 -8.86
C ARG A 217 -16.39 -9.24 -7.74
N LEU A 218 -15.90 -8.32 -6.91
CA LEU A 218 -15.15 -8.60 -5.68
C LEU A 218 -16.07 -8.27 -4.49
N SER A 219 -16.24 -9.22 -3.57
CA SER A 219 -17.18 -9.11 -2.47
C SER A 219 -16.62 -9.81 -1.24
N ALA A 220 -16.87 -9.27 -0.05
CA ALA A 220 -16.38 -9.87 1.19
C ALA A 220 -17.19 -11.11 1.66
N LYS A 221 -17.89 -11.78 0.74
CA LYS A 221 -18.72 -12.95 1.06
C LYS A 221 -17.81 -14.10 1.49
N ASN A 222 -17.97 -14.56 2.73
CA ASN A 222 -17.12 -15.56 3.40
C ASN A 222 -15.69 -15.08 3.71
N SER A 223 -15.44 -13.77 3.70
CA SER A 223 -14.12 -13.24 4.05
C SER A 223 -13.87 -13.32 5.55
N GLU A 224 -12.64 -13.67 5.91
CA GLU A 224 -12.15 -13.55 7.27
C GLU A 224 -11.79 -12.09 7.58
N ILE A 225 -12.27 -11.60 8.71
CA ILE A 225 -11.85 -10.30 9.26
C ILE A 225 -10.58 -10.53 10.06
N SER A 226 -9.57 -9.68 9.84
CA SER A 226 -8.39 -9.64 10.70
C SER A 226 -8.30 -8.32 11.44
N VAL A 227 -8.04 -8.38 12.74
CA VAL A 227 -7.88 -7.21 13.61
C VAL A 227 -6.43 -7.12 14.04
N THR A 228 -5.88 -5.91 13.98
CA THR A 228 -4.57 -5.59 14.56
C THR A 228 -4.70 -4.35 15.43
N GLN A 229 -3.84 -4.25 16.44
CA GLN A 229 -3.77 -3.11 17.33
C GLN A 229 -2.32 -2.62 17.40
N TRP A 230 -2.16 -1.32 17.55
CA TRP A 230 -0.83 -0.72 17.72
C TRP A 230 -0.92 0.59 18.50
N SER A 231 0.19 1.03 19.07
CA SER A 231 0.27 2.30 19.79
C SER A 231 1.21 3.28 19.08
N GLY A 232 0.85 4.56 19.06
CA GLY A 232 1.64 5.63 18.44
C GLY A 232 1.65 6.90 19.26
N SER A 233 2.45 7.88 18.84
CA SER A 233 2.49 9.21 19.46
C SER A 233 1.12 9.88 19.40
N SER A 234 0.74 10.56 20.47
CA SER A 234 -0.41 11.48 20.50
C SER A 234 -0.10 12.89 19.99
N THR A 235 1.15 13.15 19.62
CA THR A 235 1.57 14.44 19.10
C THR A 235 1.76 14.37 17.60
N TRP A 236 1.13 15.27 16.85
CA TRP A 236 1.32 15.41 15.41
C TRP A 236 1.45 16.87 15.00
N ASN A 237 2.42 17.19 14.14
CA ASN A 237 2.63 18.55 13.62
C ASN A 237 2.70 19.64 14.72
N GLY A 238 3.25 19.30 15.89
CA GLY A 238 3.37 20.22 17.03
C GLY A 238 2.11 20.33 17.90
N GLU A 239 1.03 19.63 17.58
CA GLU A 239 -0.20 19.58 18.36
C GLU A 239 -0.35 18.23 19.06
N ARG A 240 -0.75 18.25 20.33
CA ARG A 240 -0.95 17.05 21.15
C ARG A 240 -2.44 16.76 21.35
N TRP A 241 -2.86 15.58 20.94
CA TRP A 241 -4.25 15.11 20.96
C TRP A 241 -4.64 14.52 22.32
N LEU A 242 -4.62 15.34 23.37
CA LEU A 242 -4.86 14.92 24.76
C LEU A 242 -6.18 14.17 24.98
N ARG A 243 -7.25 14.58 24.28
CA ARG A 243 -8.56 13.92 24.33
C ARG A 243 -8.47 12.42 23.99
N ASP A 244 -7.56 12.07 23.09
CA ASP A 244 -7.51 10.76 22.46
C ASP A 244 -6.52 9.81 23.13
N GLU A 245 -5.76 10.31 24.12
CA GLU A 245 -4.76 9.52 24.85
C GLU A 245 -5.40 8.40 25.67
N SER A 246 -4.89 7.19 25.49
CA SER A 246 -5.18 6.07 26.40
C SER A 246 -4.26 6.08 27.61
N ARG A 247 -3.05 6.62 27.43
CA ARG A 247 -2.03 6.90 28.44
C ARG A 247 -1.17 8.06 27.94
N ALA A 248 -0.39 8.67 28.84
CA ALA A 248 0.43 9.82 28.53
C ALA A 248 1.22 9.63 27.21
N ASP A 249 1.07 10.61 26.31
CA ASP A 249 1.77 10.72 25.02
C ASP A 249 1.45 9.60 24.02
N THR A 250 0.43 8.79 24.28
CA THR A 250 0.15 7.57 23.52
C THR A 250 -1.31 7.46 23.08
N LEU A 251 -1.50 7.16 21.80
CA LEU A 251 -2.77 6.75 21.20
C LEU A 251 -2.73 5.24 20.93
N ASP A 252 -3.79 4.53 21.32
CA ASP A 252 -3.98 3.13 20.96
C ASP A 252 -4.95 3.04 19.77
N TYR A 253 -4.51 2.36 18.71
CA TYR A 253 -5.23 2.19 17.46
C TYR A 253 -5.81 0.81 17.33
N TYR A 254 -6.99 0.76 16.72
CA TYR A 254 -7.70 -0.43 16.30
C TYR A 254 -7.81 -0.42 14.77
N VAL A 255 -7.28 -1.47 14.14
CA VAL A 255 -7.29 -1.63 12.68
C VAL A 255 -8.04 -2.91 12.32
N LEU A 256 -9.16 -2.77 11.62
CA LEU A 256 -9.93 -3.88 11.08
C LEU A 256 -9.67 -4.00 9.58
N SER A 257 -9.31 -5.20 9.12
CA SER A 257 -9.07 -5.49 7.70
C SER A 257 -10.12 -6.44 7.14
N ILE A 258 -10.59 -6.16 5.93
CA ILE A 258 -11.59 -6.94 5.19
C ILE A 258 -11.01 -7.26 3.80
N ALA A 259 -11.06 -8.52 3.39
CA ALA A 259 -10.74 -8.93 2.02
C ALA A 259 -12.02 -9.02 1.16
N PHE A 260 -11.93 -8.63 -0.11
CA PHE A 260 -13.00 -8.62 -1.12
C PHE A 260 -12.60 -9.39 -2.37
#